data_AF-A0A7S3IP29-F1
#
_entry.id   AF-A0A7S3IP29-F1
#
_cell.length_a   1.000
_cell.length_b   1.000
_cell.length_c   1.000
_cell.angle_alpha   90.00
_cell.angle_beta   90.00
_cell.angle_gamma   90.00
#
_symmetry.space_group_name_H-M   'P 1'
#
loop_
_entity.id
_entity.type
_entity.pdbx_description
1 polymer ?
#
loop_
_entity_poly.entity_id
_entity_poly.type
_entity_poly.pdbx_seq_one_letter_code
_entity_poly.pdbx_strand_id
1 'polypeptide(L)'
;MQYMTKRKNMSPHAMKSTDGFDCKPEDSGVDLNRNYELSFGVGERTQVGLTKDNLFDDCADPCGECYRGPHAFSEPETRALRDFLTSHKGQVKFVVNFHSYGNQWIYPYNGLAENNIAKRNPAALAIFQEIEQEATFPKGSQ
;
A
#
# COMPACT_ATOMS: atom_id res chain seq x y z
N MET A 1 -24.83 9.91 7.32
CA MET A 1 -24.04 8.69 7.59
C MET A 1 -23.20 8.45 6.34
N GLN A 2 -21.99 9.02 6.26
CA GLN A 2 -21.31 9.26 4.95
C GLN A 2 -19.88 8.69 4.86
N TYR A 3 -19.52 7.71 5.69
CA TYR A 3 -18.14 7.18 5.74
C TYR A 3 -18.02 5.66 5.69
N MET A 4 -19.10 4.94 5.39
CA MET A 4 -19.10 3.46 5.44
C MET A 4 -18.13 2.81 4.43
N THR A 5 -17.73 3.54 3.39
CA THR A 5 -16.81 3.08 2.35
C THR A 5 -15.43 3.76 2.39
N LYS A 6 -15.18 4.66 3.36
CA LYS A 6 -13.93 5.41 3.40
C LYS A 6 -12.75 4.48 3.69
N ARG A 7 -11.75 4.52 2.80
CA ARG A 7 -10.51 3.71 2.88
C ARG A 7 -9.29 4.49 3.33
N LYS A 8 -9.11 5.70 2.78
CA LYS A 8 -7.93 6.55 2.98
C LYS A 8 -7.96 7.23 4.35
N ASN A 9 -6.84 7.83 4.77
CA ASN A 9 -6.82 8.64 6.01
C ASN A 9 -7.64 9.95 5.85
N MET A 10 -7.62 10.80 6.87
CA MET A 10 -8.32 12.10 6.88
C MET A 10 -7.36 13.28 6.65
N SER A 11 -6.36 13.12 5.77
CA SER A 11 -5.37 14.16 5.51
C SER A 11 -6.03 15.44 4.95
N PRO A 12 -5.92 16.60 5.64
CA PRO A 12 -6.55 17.85 5.17
C PRO A 12 -5.84 18.42 3.94
N HIS A 13 -4.66 17.90 3.60
CA HIS A 13 -3.88 18.31 2.44
C HIS A 13 -4.23 17.54 1.16
N ALA A 14 -5.15 16.58 1.24
CA ALA A 14 -5.57 15.71 0.13
C ALA A 14 -7.09 15.76 -0.09
N MET A 15 -7.64 16.99 -0.19
CA MET A 15 -9.08 17.23 -0.31
C MET A 15 -9.52 17.65 -1.72
N LYS A 16 -8.58 17.91 -2.62
CA LYS A 16 -8.84 18.40 -3.98
C LYS A 16 -8.06 17.60 -5.01
N SER A 17 -8.67 17.32 -6.16
CA SER A 17 -8.02 16.65 -7.29
C SER A 17 -6.84 17.45 -7.83
N THR A 18 -6.06 16.85 -8.72
CA THR A 18 -4.97 17.54 -9.43
C THR A 18 -5.46 18.75 -10.24
N ASP A 19 -6.68 18.66 -10.77
CA ASP A 19 -7.36 19.76 -11.48
C ASP A 19 -8.10 20.76 -10.55
N GLY A 20 -8.03 20.58 -9.23
CA GLY A 20 -8.56 21.51 -8.23
C GLY A 20 -10.03 21.30 -7.83
N PHE A 21 -10.68 20.24 -8.31
CA PHE A 21 -12.05 19.88 -7.91
C PHE A 21 -12.07 19.31 -6.49
N ASP A 22 -13.14 19.55 -5.73
CA ASP A 22 -13.29 18.93 -4.41
C ASP A 22 -13.50 17.42 -4.54
N CYS A 23 -12.71 16.64 -3.81
CA CYS A 23 -12.92 15.20 -3.69
C CYS A 23 -14.21 14.92 -2.92
N LYS A 24 -14.85 13.79 -3.21
CA LYS A 24 -15.90 13.30 -2.32
C LYS A 24 -15.29 13.01 -0.94
N PRO A 25 -16.07 13.13 0.16
CA PRO A 25 -15.56 12.84 1.50
C PRO A 25 -14.92 11.45 1.63
N GLU A 26 -15.51 10.43 1.00
CA GLU A 26 -15.00 9.06 0.93
C GLU A 26 -13.68 8.94 0.15
N ASP A 27 -13.54 9.73 -0.92
CA ASP A 27 -12.42 9.71 -1.87
C ASP A 27 -11.27 10.63 -1.45
N SER A 28 -11.43 11.45 -0.41
CA SER A 28 -10.37 12.34 0.11
C SER A 28 -9.33 11.61 0.96
N GLY A 29 -8.14 12.17 1.11
CA GLY A 29 -7.07 11.63 1.94
C GLY A 29 -6.04 10.80 1.17
N VAL A 30 -5.13 10.17 1.90
CA VAL A 30 -4.02 9.35 1.38
C VAL A 30 -4.23 7.88 1.72
N ASP A 31 -3.99 7.00 0.74
CA ASP A 31 -3.90 5.56 0.98
C ASP A 31 -2.59 5.25 1.72
N LEU A 32 -2.71 5.00 3.02
CA LEU A 32 -1.56 4.71 3.88
C LEU A 32 -0.77 3.48 3.39
N ASN A 33 -1.41 2.50 2.72
CA ASN A 33 -0.74 1.32 2.16
C ASN A 33 -0.10 1.59 0.78
N ARG A 34 -0.04 2.85 0.34
CA ARG A 34 0.74 3.32 -0.81
C ARG A 34 1.77 4.39 -0.42
N ASN A 35 1.78 4.83 0.82
CA ASN A 35 2.59 5.95 1.31
C ASN A 35 3.97 5.53 1.89
N TYR A 36 4.44 4.31 1.62
CA TYR A 36 5.77 3.83 2.01
C TYR A 36 6.80 4.07 0.90
N GLU A 37 8.07 4.20 1.27
CA GLU A 37 9.16 4.52 0.32
C GLU A 37 9.47 3.42 -0.70
N LEU A 38 9.23 2.15 -0.35
CA LEU A 38 9.55 1.04 -1.24
C LEU A 38 8.65 1.07 -2.49
N SER A 39 9.28 1.30 -3.65
CA SER A 39 8.60 1.45 -4.95
C SER A 39 7.62 2.63 -5.01
N PHE A 40 7.86 3.70 -4.23
CA PHE A 40 7.00 4.89 -4.26
C PHE A 40 6.96 5.52 -5.66
N GLY A 41 5.76 5.64 -6.23
CA GLY A 41 5.57 6.19 -7.58
C GLY A 41 6.11 5.30 -8.71
N VAL A 42 6.43 4.03 -8.43
CA VAL A 42 6.96 3.07 -9.42
C VAL A 42 5.96 1.91 -9.59
N GLY A 43 5.80 1.41 -10.83
CA GLY A 43 5.05 0.19 -11.14
C GLY A 43 3.72 0.39 -11.88
N GLU A 44 3.15 -0.70 -12.40
CA GLU A 44 1.96 -0.72 -13.29
C GLU A 44 0.67 -0.16 -12.68
N ARG A 45 0.62 0.08 -11.37
CA ARG A 45 -0.52 0.80 -10.75
C ARG A 45 -0.54 2.30 -11.04
N THR A 46 0.49 2.81 -11.72
CA THR A 46 0.48 4.12 -12.38
C THR A 46 -0.31 4.14 -13.69
N GLN A 47 -0.96 3.02 -14.05
CA GLN A 47 -1.61 2.82 -15.35
C GLN A 47 -3.05 2.31 -15.19
N VAL A 48 -3.89 3.02 -14.44
CA VAL A 48 -5.33 2.69 -14.36
C VAL A 48 -6.07 3.40 -15.50
N GLY A 49 -6.19 2.74 -16.65
CA GLY A 49 -7.19 3.00 -17.68
C GLY A 49 -6.98 4.19 -18.63
N LEU A 50 -6.32 3.97 -19.77
CA LEU A 50 -6.89 3.94 -21.15
C LEU A 50 -5.81 4.28 -22.20
N THR A 51 -5.52 3.28 -23.04
CA THR A 51 -4.61 3.25 -24.21
C THR A 51 -3.14 3.61 -23.95
N LYS A 52 -2.27 3.05 -24.80
CA LYS A 52 -0.80 3.20 -24.73
C LYS A 52 -0.31 4.65 -24.83
N ASP A 53 -1.21 5.59 -25.11
CA ASP A 53 -0.90 6.98 -25.46
C ASP A 53 -1.37 7.99 -24.40
N ASN A 54 -2.16 7.60 -23.38
CA ASN A 54 -2.67 8.49 -22.32
C ASN A 54 -2.74 7.79 -20.94
N LEU A 55 -1.59 7.55 -20.32
CA LEU A 55 -1.52 6.94 -18.99
C LEU A 55 -1.99 7.92 -17.91
N PHE A 56 -3.14 7.65 -17.28
CA PHE A 56 -3.56 8.32 -16.05
C PHE A 56 -3.08 7.52 -14.82
N ASP A 57 -2.31 8.18 -13.96
CA ASP A 57 -1.91 7.64 -12.67
C ASP A 57 -2.95 8.03 -11.61
N ASP A 58 -3.96 7.19 -11.43
CA ASP A 58 -5.00 7.37 -10.40
C ASP A 58 -4.41 7.56 -9.00
N CYS A 59 -3.27 6.93 -8.72
CA CYS A 59 -2.61 7.06 -7.44
C CYS A 59 -1.81 8.38 -7.29
N ALA A 60 -1.73 9.23 -8.32
CA ALA A 60 -1.18 10.58 -8.26
C ALA A 60 -2.26 11.66 -8.03
N ASP A 61 -3.54 11.34 -8.20
CA ASP A 61 -4.63 12.27 -7.94
C ASP A 61 -5.16 12.13 -6.50
N PRO A 62 -5.28 13.22 -5.71
CA PRO A 62 -5.81 13.13 -4.36
C PRO A 62 -7.23 12.57 -4.23
N CYS A 63 -8.04 12.60 -5.29
CA CYS A 63 -9.35 11.97 -5.32
C CYS A 63 -9.31 10.51 -5.79
N GLY A 64 -8.16 10.01 -6.26
CA GLY A 64 -7.99 8.62 -6.66
C GLY A 64 -7.95 7.66 -5.46
N GLU A 65 -8.47 6.45 -5.66
CA GLU A 65 -8.62 5.44 -4.60
C GLU A 65 -7.29 5.02 -3.97
N CYS A 66 -6.23 5.03 -4.78
CA CYS A 66 -4.90 4.64 -4.37
C CYS A 66 -3.93 5.81 -4.19
N TYR A 67 -4.44 7.04 -3.99
CA TYR A 67 -3.61 8.23 -3.85
C TYR A 67 -2.50 8.02 -2.82
N ARG A 68 -1.25 8.04 -3.29
CA ARG A 68 -0.08 7.66 -2.49
C ARG A 68 0.46 8.78 -1.60
N GLY A 69 -0.10 9.98 -1.72
CA GLY A 69 0.44 11.19 -1.10
C GLY A 69 1.50 11.89 -1.97
N PRO A 70 1.92 13.11 -1.60
CA PRO A 70 2.87 13.90 -2.38
C PRO A 70 4.30 13.37 -2.38
N HIS A 71 4.68 12.58 -1.37
CA HIS A 71 5.99 11.93 -1.24
C HIS A 71 5.88 10.74 -0.27
N ALA A 72 6.84 9.84 -0.30
CA ALA A 72 6.90 8.73 0.65
C ALA A 72 6.92 9.26 2.09
N PHE A 73 6.14 8.64 2.97
CA PHE A 73 5.97 9.03 4.37
C PHE A 73 5.47 10.48 4.56
N SER A 74 4.66 10.99 3.64
CA SER A 74 3.98 12.29 3.80
C SER A 74 3.00 12.30 4.97
N GLU A 75 2.45 11.15 5.34
CA GLU A 75 1.43 11.03 6.38
C GLU A 75 2.05 10.80 7.78
N PRO A 76 1.53 11.44 8.84
CA PRO A 76 2.03 11.22 10.20
C PRO A 76 1.88 9.77 10.66
N GLU A 77 0.85 9.05 10.20
CA GLU A 77 0.59 7.65 10.54
C GLU A 77 1.69 6.71 10.01
N THR A 78 2.10 6.88 8.75
CA THR A 78 3.17 6.07 8.16
C THR A 78 4.55 6.46 8.69
N ARG A 79 4.78 7.75 9.00
CA ARG A 79 6.00 8.18 9.72
C ARG A 79 6.10 7.56 11.11
N ALA A 80 5.01 7.53 11.86
CA ALA A 80 5.00 6.91 13.18
C ALA A 80 5.41 5.43 13.12
N LEU A 81 4.89 4.68 12.15
CA LEU A 81 5.30 3.27 11.97
C LEU A 81 6.76 3.14 11.52
N ARG A 82 7.21 3.98 10.58
CA ARG A 82 8.62 4.03 10.14
C ARG A 82 9.55 4.28 11.32
N ASP A 83 9.26 5.28 12.14
CA ASP A 83 10.11 5.69 13.25
C ASP A 83 10.12 4.62 14.36
N PHE A 84 8.98 4.00 14.63
CA PHE A 84 8.89 2.85 15.54
C PHE A 84 9.72 1.65 15.05
N LEU A 85 9.53 1.22 13.80
CA LEU A 85 10.25 0.07 13.25
C LEU A 85 11.75 0.33 13.14
N THR A 86 12.15 1.55 12.80
CA THR A 86 13.56 1.94 12.70
C THR A 86 14.24 1.94 14.07
N SER A 87 13.58 2.50 15.09
CA SER A 87 14.11 2.49 16.46
C SER A 87 14.18 1.10 17.10
N HIS A 88 13.35 0.15 16.62
CA HIS A 88 13.30 -1.22 17.12
C HIS A 88 13.84 -2.27 16.13
N LYS A 89 14.66 -1.86 15.15
CA LYS A 89 15.16 -2.74 14.06
C LYS A 89 15.89 -3.99 14.57
N GLY A 90 16.53 -3.91 15.74
CA GLY A 90 17.19 -5.05 16.39
C GLY A 90 16.25 -6.00 17.15
N GLN A 91 15.04 -5.55 17.46
CA GLN A 91 14.07 -6.24 18.34
C GLN A 91 12.90 -6.82 17.54
N VAL A 92 12.33 -6.04 16.62
CA VAL A 92 11.22 -6.49 15.76
C VAL A 92 11.75 -7.45 14.71
N LYS A 93 11.25 -8.68 14.70
CA LYS A 93 11.68 -9.74 13.76
C LYS A 93 10.68 -10.04 12.66
N PHE A 94 9.41 -9.72 12.89
CA PHE A 94 8.32 -10.03 11.97
C PHE A 94 7.23 -8.97 12.07
N VAL A 95 6.57 -8.67 10.94
CA VAL A 95 5.47 -7.70 10.85
C VAL A 95 4.35 -8.34 10.05
N VAL A 96 3.13 -8.30 10.59
CA VAL A 96 1.91 -8.76 9.91
C VAL A 96 0.98 -7.56 9.75
N ASN A 97 0.53 -7.32 8.52
CA ASN A 97 -0.46 -6.28 8.21
C ASN A 97 -1.77 -6.95 7.81
N PHE A 98 -2.83 -6.68 8.58
CA PHE A 98 -4.13 -7.29 8.38
C PHE A 98 -5.01 -6.41 7.48
N HIS A 99 -5.55 -7.02 6.43
CA HIS A 99 -6.50 -6.40 5.50
C HIS A 99 -7.67 -7.33 5.22
N SER A 100 -8.77 -6.76 4.72
CA SER A 100 -9.92 -7.50 4.20
C SER A 100 -10.46 -6.82 2.93
N TYR A 101 -11.17 -7.54 2.06
CA TYR A 101 -11.41 -9.00 2.02
C TYR A 101 -10.44 -9.68 1.04
N GLY A 102 -10.52 -11.02 0.92
CA GLY A 102 -9.79 -11.75 -0.12
C GLY A 102 -9.37 -13.15 0.28
N ASN A 103 -9.24 -13.42 1.59
CA ASN A 103 -8.71 -14.67 2.12
C ASN A 103 -7.34 -15.01 1.49
N GLN A 104 -6.36 -14.13 1.69
CA GLN A 104 -5.07 -14.22 1.01
C GLN A 104 -3.90 -14.17 1.98
N TRP A 105 -2.86 -14.95 1.70
CA TRP A 105 -1.55 -14.85 2.35
C TRP A 105 -0.56 -14.19 1.40
N ILE A 106 -0.20 -12.94 1.71
CA ILE A 106 0.62 -12.12 0.81
C ILE A 106 1.93 -11.75 1.50
N TYR A 107 3.04 -12.09 0.86
CA TYR A 107 4.39 -11.68 1.29
C TYR A 107 5.09 -10.83 0.21
N PRO A 108 6.18 -10.12 0.55
CA PRO A 108 6.86 -9.22 -0.39
C PRO A 108 7.44 -9.93 -1.62
N TYR A 109 7.71 -9.25 -2.72
CA TYR A 109 7.46 -7.84 -3.00
C TYR A 109 6.33 -7.65 -4.02
N ASN A 110 5.37 -6.76 -3.71
CA ASN A 110 4.20 -6.51 -4.57
C ASN A 110 4.21 -5.12 -5.24
N GLY A 111 5.26 -4.33 -5.03
CA GLY A 111 5.44 -3.00 -5.61
C GLY A 111 6.36 -2.97 -6.83
N LEU A 112 6.81 -4.13 -7.32
CA LEU A 112 7.67 -4.25 -8.49
C LEU A 112 6.95 -5.09 -9.55
N ALA A 113 7.20 -4.82 -10.83
CA ALA A 113 6.62 -5.60 -11.93
C ALA A 113 6.97 -7.09 -11.84
N GLU A 114 8.19 -7.39 -11.40
CA GLU A 114 8.62 -8.74 -11.05
C GLU A 114 8.90 -8.83 -9.55
N ASN A 115 8.28 -9.80 -8.88
CA ASN A 115 8.64 -10.13 -7.51
C ASN A 115 10.05 -10.76 -7.51
N ASN A 116 10.98 -10.12 -6.79
CA ASN A 116 12.38 -10.51 -6.72
C ASN A 116 12.85 -10.85 -5.29
N ILE A 117 11.93 -11.24 -4.39
CA ILE A 117 12.28 -11.58 -3.00
C ILE A 117 13.33 -12.69 -2.92
N ALA A 118 13.27 -13.70 -3.79
CA ALA A 118 14.27 -14.78 -3.84
C ALA A 118 15.70 -14.25 -4.05
N LYS A 119 15.86 -13.12 -4.76
CA LYS A 119 17.16 -12.46 -4.98
C LYS A 119 17.51 -11.50 -3.84
N ARG A 120 16.54 -10.72 -3.35
CA ARG A 120 16.77 -9.66 -2.37
C ARG A 120 16.91 -10.17 -0.93
N ASN A 121 16.13 -11.17 -0.55
CA ASN A 121 16.08 -11.70 0.81
C ASN A 121 15.61 -13.16 0.83
N PRO A 122 16.46 -14.10 0.38
CA PRO A 122 16.12 -15.53 0.34
C PRO A 122 15.81 -16.12 1.73
N ALA A 123 16.44 -15.60 2.79
CA ALA A 123 16.17 -16.05 4.16
C ALA A 123 14.75 -15.71 4.61
N ALA A 124 14.26 -14.49 4.31
CA ALA A 124 12.88 -14.14 4.62
C ALA A 124 11.87 -14.92 3.76
N LEU A 125 12.20 -15.18 2.48
CA LEU A 125 11.35 -16.01 1.62
C LEU A 125 11.12 -17.40 2.22
N ALA A 126 12.17 -18.05 2.74
CA ALA A 126 12.07 -19.36 3.36
C ALA A 126 11.08 -19.36 4.55
N ILE A 127 11.11 -18.32 5.38
CA ILE A 127 10.17 -18.15 6.50
C ILE A 127 8.72 -18.01 6.00
N PHE A 128 8.48 -17.21 4.96
CA PHE A 128 7.13 -17.03 4.42
C PHE A 128 6.59 -18.31 3.78
N GLN A 129 7.44 -19.09 3.11
CA GLN A 129 7.08 -20.38 2.52
C GLN A 129 6.82 -21.45 3.58
N GLU A 130 7.59 -21.45 4.67
CA GLU A 130 7.33 -22.33 5.83
C GLU A 130 5.97 -22.02 6.46
N ILE A 131 5.65 -20.74 6.68
CA ILE A 131 4.33 -20.33 7.17
C ILE A 131 3.23 -20.79 6.21
N GLU A 132 3.41 -20.60 4.90
CA GLU A 132 2.45 -21.04 3.88
C GLU A 132 2.18 -22.54 3.94
N GLN A 133 3.20 -23.36 4.19
CA GLN A 133 3.11 -24.83 4.24
C GLN A 133 2.54 -25.35 5.56
N GLU A 134 2.91 -24.75 6.69
CA GLU A 134 2.67 -25.30 8.02
C GLU A 134 1.50 -24.62 8.76
N ALA A 135 1.09 -23.41 8.37
CA ALA A 135 0.02 -22.71 9.05
C ALA A 135 -1.38 -23.21 8.63
N THR A 136 -2.30 -23.22 9.60
CA THR A 136 -3.71 -23.55 9.34
C THR A 136 -4.46 -22.35 8.77
N PHE A 137 -4.53 -22.27 7.44
CA PHE A 137 -5.34 -21.25 6.77
C PHE A 137 -6.82 -21.63 6.64
N PRO A 138 -7.75 -20.66 6.62
CA PRO A 138 -9.13 -20.91 6.26
C PRO A 138 -9.26 -21.55 4.88
N LYS A 139 -10.29 -22.38 4.68
CA LYS A 139 -10.54 -23.03 3.38
C LYS A 139 -10.67 -21.99 2.27
N GLY A 140 -9.99 -22.21 1.16
CA GLY A 140 -9.98 -21.32 0.00
C GLY A 140 -9.07 -20.11 0.15
N SER A 141 -8.05 -20.18 1.02
CA SER A 141 -7.00 -19.17 1.05
C SER A 141 -6.10 -19.35 -0.16
N GLN A 142 -5.78 -18.26 -0.85
CA GLN A 142 -4.87 -18.22 -2.01
C GLN A 142 -3.62 -17.41 -1.69
#